data_AF-A0A660VNW7-F1
#
_entry.id   AF-A0A660VNW7-F1
#
_cell.length_a   1.000
_cell.length_b   1.000
_cell.length_c   1.000
_cell.angle_alpha   90.00
_cell.angle_beta   90.00
_cell.angle_gamma   90.00
#
_symmetry.space_group_name_H-M   'P 1'
#
loop_
_entity.id
_entity.type
_entity.pdbx_description
1 polymer ?
#
loop_
_entity_poly.entity_id
_entity_poly.type
_entity_poly.pdbx_seq_one_letter_code
_entity_poly.pdbx_strand_id
1 'polypeptide(L)'
;PSELLAGRIRGGRIAVNPSHPDCPALLAEVMDVLASRDMDGRSAAELLGCSATQLVKFLSLEPAALEMVNARREELGLRRLKGR
;
A
#
# COMPACT_ATOMS: atom_id res chain seq x y z
N PRO A 1 3.42 7.80 8.97
CA PRO A 1 2.26 8.24 8.18
C PRO A 1 1.89 9.69 8.50
N SER A 2 1.55 10.48 7.49
CA SER A 2 1.06 11.85 7.56
C SER A 2 -0.38 11.91 8.08
N GLU A 3 -0.83 13.10 8.46
CA GLU A 3 -2.24 13.32 8.85
C GLU A 3 -3.21 13.04 7.70
N LEU A 4 -2.81 13.32 6.46
CA LEU A 4 -3.60 13.03 5.27
C LEU A 4 -3.88 11.52 5.16
N LEU A 5 -2.84 10.69 5.23
CA LEU A 5 -3.00 9.25 5.15
C LEU A 5 -3.73 8.69 6.37
N ALA A 6 -3.38 9.13 7.58
CA ALA A 6 -4.06 8.71 8.80
C ALA A 6 -5.56 9.01 8.76
N GLY A 7 -5.96 10.19 8.29
CA GLY A 7 -7.36 10.59 8.12
C GLY A 7 -8.13 9.78 7.06
N ARG A 8 -7.42 9.03 6.20
CA ARG A 8 -8.02 8.14 5.19
C ARG A 8 -8.13 6.70 5.68
N ILE A 9 -7.50 6.32 6.80
CA ILE A 9 -7.66 4.99 7.37
C ILE A 9 -8.99 4.91 8.14
N ARG A 10 -9.93 4.08 7.64
CA ARG A 10 -11.24 3.89 8.27
C ARG A 10 -11.60 2.40 8.29
N GLY A 11 -11.87 1.86 9.47
CA GLY A 11 -12.27 0.46 9.63
C GLY A 11 -11.26 -0.54 9.03
N GLY A 12 -9.96 -0.25 9.12
CA GLY A 12 -8.90 -1.08 8.56
C GLY A 12 -8.73 -1.01 7.04
N ARG A 13 -9.25 0.04 6.39
CA ARG A 13 -9.20 0.28 4.94
C ARG A 13 -8.65 1.67 4.62
N ILE A 14 -7.99 1.81 3.48
CA ILE A 14 -7.58 3.10 2.92
C ILE A 14 -8.78 3.65 2.13
N ALA A 15 -9.50 4.62 2.70
CA ALA A 15 -10.75 5.15 2.17
C ALA A 15 -10.52 6.36 1.25
N VAL A 16 -10.28 6.08 -0.03
CA VAL A 16 -10.15 7.10 -1.08
C VAL A 16 -10.71 6.59 -2.42
N ASN A 17 -11.31 7.49 -3.20
CA ASN A 17 -11.71 7.20 -4.58
C ASN A 17 -10.45 7.31 -5.48
N PRO A 18 -10.20 6.37 -6.41
CA PRO A 18 -9.05 6.43 -7.31
C PRO A 18 -8.94 7.75 -8.11
N SER A 19 -10.07 8.38 -8.44
CA SER A 19 -10.13 9.67 -9.15
C SER A 19 -9.95 10.88 -8.23
N HIS A 20 -9.77 10.68 -6.92
CA HIS A 20 -9.59 11.78 -5.98
C HIS A 20 -8.18 12.39 -6.14
N PRO A 21 -8.02 13.73 -6.11
CA PRO A 21 -6.71 14.39 -6.26
C PRO A 21 -5.63 13.94 -5.27
N ASP A 22 -6.03 13.60 -4.03
CA ASP A 22 -5.11 13.04 -3.03
C ASP A 22 -4.62 11.61 -3.32
N CYS A 23 -5.26 10.85 -4.22
CA CYS A 23 -4.96 9.43 -4.41
C CYS A 23 -3.48 9.16 -4.78
N PRO A 24 -2.85 9.92 -5.71
CA PRO A 24 -1.43 9.77 -6.01
C PRO A 24 -0.52 10.04 -4.80
N ALA A 25 -0.84 11.04 -3.98
CA ALA A 25 -0.07 11.35 -2.78
C ALA A 25 -0.17 10.23 -1.73
N LEU A 26 -1.39 9.69 -1.53
CA LEU A 26 -1.61 8.53 -0.66
C LEU A 26 -0.89 7.28 -1.16
N LEU A 27 -0.86 7.06 -2.47
CA LEU A 27 -0.13 5.95 -3.08
C LEU A 27 1.37 6.09 -2.83
N ALA A 28 1.95 7.25 -3.10
CA ALA A 28 3.37 7.52 -2.84
C ALA A 28 3.73 7.25 -1.37
N GLU A 29 2.92 7.74 -0.44
CA GLU A 29 3.18 7.54 0.99
C GLU A 29 3.05 6.07 1.43
N VAL A 30 2.10 5.33 0.87
CA VAL A 30 1.98 3.88 1.09
C VAL A 30 3.20 3.14 0.56
N MET A 31 3.75 3.57 -0.57
CA MET A 31 4.97 3.00 -1.14
C MET A 31 6.19 3.28 -0.26
N ASP A 32 6.32 4.48 0.30
CA ASP A 32 7.37 4.80 1.27
C ASP A 32 7.28 3.93 2.53
N VAL A 33 6.06 3.69 3.02
CA VAL A 33 5.83 2.78 4.15
C VAL A 33 6.23 1.35 3.80
N LEU A 34 5.89 0.84 2.62
CA LEU A 34 6.33 -0.47 2.16
C LEU A 34 7.86 -0.57 2.07
N ALA A 35 8.50 0.45 1.52
CA ALA A 35 9.97 0.51 1.43
C ALA A 35 10.62 0.48 2.82
N SER A 36 10.06 1.19 3.80
CA SER A 36 10.54 1.17 5.19
C SER A 36 10.36 -0.16 5.92
N ARG A 37 9.60 -1.09 5.34
CA ARG A 37 9.27 -2.41 5.91
C ARG A 37 9.74 -3.55 4.99
N ASP A 38 10.80 -3.33 4.21
CA ASP A 38 11.39 -4.33 3.32
C ASP A 38 10.36 -4.96 2.35
N MET A 39 9.42 -4.14 1.88
CA MET A 39 8.29 -4.53 1.04
C MET A 39 7.38 -5.59 1.66
N ASP A 40 7.44 -5.81 2.98
CA ASP A 40 6.54 -6.72 3.69
C ASP A 40 5.15 -6.11 3.87
N GLY A 41 4.21 -6.57 3.04
CA GLY A 41 2.84 -6.03 3.03
C GLY A 41 2.07 -6.24 4.34
N ARG A 42 2.42 -7.23 5.17
CA ARG A 42 1.75 -7.43 6.46
C ARG A 42 2.22 -6.38 7.46
N SER A 43 3.52 -6.20 7.56
CA SER A 43 4.20 -5.26 8.45
C SER A 43 3.90 -3.81 8.07
N ALA A 44 3.77 -3.52 6.77
CA ALA A 44 3.32 -2.22 6.28
C ALA A 44 1.86 -1.94 6.63
N ALA A 45 0.97 -2.92 6.44
CA ALA A 45 -0.44 -2.76 6.75
C ALA A 45 -0.68 -2.54 8.26
N GLU A 46 0.05 -3.26 9.11
CA GLU A 46 0.04 -3.08 10.56
C GLU A 46 0.45 -1.65 10.96
N LEU A 47 1.54 -1.13 10.39
CA LEU A 47 2.00 0.24 10.64
C LEU A 47 0.97 1.30 10.20
N LEU A 48 0.24 1.03 9.11
CA LEU A 48 -0.82 1.89 8.60
C LEU A 48 -2.15 1.76 9.37
N GLY A 49 -2.29 0.76 10.25
CA GLY A 49 -3.57 0.45 10.89
C GLY A 49 -4.63 -0.05 9.90
N CYS A 50 -4.21 -0.66 8.77
CA CYS A 50 -5.09 -1.27 7.80
C CYS A 50 -4.87 -2.79 7.69
N SER A 51 -5.76 -3.48 6.99
CA SER A 51 -5.55 -4.91 6.70
C SER A 51 -4.64 -5.10 5.47
N ALA A 52 -3.82 -6.14 5.47
CA ALA A 52 -2.95 -6.48 4.33
C ALA A 52 -3.73 -6.66 3.02
N THR A 53 -4.94 -7.23 3.08
CA THR A 53 -5.81 -7.35 1.90
C THR A 53 -6.22 -5.98 1.35
N GLN A 54 -6.50 -5.00 2.21
CA GLN A 54 -6.88 -3.65 1.79
C GLN A 54 -5.68 -2.87 1.27
N LEU A 55 -4.49 -3.07 1.85
CA LEU A 55 -3.25 -2.53 1.32
C LEU A 55 -3.02 -3.02 -0.12
N VAL A 56 -3.12 -4.34 -0.36
CA VAL A 56 -2.93 -4.92 -1.70
C VAL A 56 -3.99 -4.44 -2.68
N LYS A 57 -5.26 -4.33 -2.26
CA LYS A 57 -6.33 -3.76 -3.09
C LYS A 57 -6.07 -2.29 -3.44
N PHE A 58 -5.55 -1.52 -2.51
CA PHE A 58 -5.19 -0.12 -2.74
C PHE A 58 -4.03 0.00 -3.74
N LEU A 59 -2.98 -0.83 -3.62
CA LEU A 59 -1.90 -0.89 -4.61
C LEU A 59 -2.43 -1.29 -6.00
N SER A 60 -3.47 -2.13 -6.06
CA SER A 60 -4.06 -2.59 -7.31
C SER A 60 -4.85 -1.50 -8.05
N LEU A 61 -5.03 -0.32 -7.45
CA LEU A 61 -5.54 0.86 -8.16
C LEU A 61 -4.56 1.35 -9.24
N GLU A 62 -3.26 1.11 -9.03
CA GLU A 62 -2.20 1.42 -9.98
C GLU A 62 -1.36 0.15 -10.22
N PRO A 63 -1.66 -0.62 -11.29
CA PRO A 63 -0.99 -1.88 -11.57
C PRO A 63 0.54 -1.79 -11.60
N ALA A 64 1.09 -0.67 -12.07
CA ALA A 64 2.53 -0.45 -12.09
C ALA A 64 3.13 -0.39 -10.67
N ALA A 65 2.41 0.16 -9.69
CA ALA A 65 2.85 0.21 -8.30
C ALA A 65 2.89 -1.20 -7.69
N LEU A 66 1.86 -2.01 -7.92
CA LEU A 66 1.85 -3.40 -7.45
C LEU A 66 2.99 -4.22 -8.07
N GLU A 67 3.27 -4.02 -9.37
CA GLU A 67 4.37 -4.69 -10.05
C GLU A 67 5.74 -4.28 -9.49
N MET A 68 5.95 -3.00 -9.23
CA MET A 68 7.18 -2.51 -8.61
C MET A 68 7.43 -3.11 -7.23
N VAL A 69 6.38 -3.19 -6.40
CA VAL A 69 6.46 -3.87 -5.09
C VAL A 69 6.80 -5.34 -5.27
N ASN A 70 6.18 -6.02 -6.23
CA ASN A 70 6.43 -7.44 -6.49
C ASN A 70 7.84 -7.73 -6.99
N ALA A 71 8.36 -6.92 -7.91
CA ALA A 71 9.74 -7.04 -8.39
C ALA A 71 10.72 -6.92 -7.22
N ARG A 72 10.55 -5.90 -6.37
CA ARG A 72 11.40 -5.73 -5.19
C ARG A 72 11.25 -6.86 -4.17
N ARG A 73 10.03 -7.38 -3.99
CA ARG A 73 9.78 -8.57 -3.14
C ARG A 73 10.51 -9.80 -3.66
N GLU A 74 10.52 -10.03 -4.97
CA GLU A 74 11.24 -11.16 -5.57
C GLU A 74 12.76 -11.05 -5.38
N GLU A 75 13.33 -9.87 -5.54
CA GLU A 75 14.75 -9.61 -5.23
C GLU A 75 15.11 -9.94 -3.78
N LEU A 76 14.15 -9.77 -2.86
CA LEU A 76 14.28 -10.09 -1.44
C LEU A 76 13.90 -11.55 -1.11
N GLY A 77 13.58 -12.38 -2.11
CA GLY A 77 13.16 -13.78 -1.92
C GLY A 77 11.74 -13.95 -1.35
N LEU A 78 10.93 -12.89 -1.36
CA LEU A 78 9.56 -12.89 -0.87
C LEU A 78 8.57 -13.28 -1.98
N ARG A 79 7.44 -13.89 -1.58
CA ARG A 79 6.37 -14.22 -2.55
C ARG A 79 5.67 -12.96 -3.06
N ARG A 80 5.29 -12.96 -4.33
CA ARG A 80 4.46 -11.89 -4.92
C ARG A 80 3.14 -11.69 -4.19
N LEU A 81 2.71 -10.43 -4.08
CA LEU A 81 1.37 -10.00 -3.70
C LEU A 81 0.42 -10.17 -4.90
N LYS A 82 -0.85 -10.46 -4.61
CA LYS A 82 -1.89 -10.66 -5.64
C LYS A 82 -3.04 -9.68 -5.42
N GLY A 83 -3.19 -8.72 -6.33
CA GLY A 83 -4.39 -7.90 -6.44
C GLY A 83 -5.60 -8.79 -6.74
N ARG A 84 -6.66 -8.68 -5.95
CA ARG A 84 -7.95 -9.33 -6.20
C ARG A 84 -9.04 -8.27 -6.32
#